data_AF-E4Z0T9-F1
#
_entry.id   AF-E4Z0T9-F1
#
_cell.length_a   1.000
_cell.length_b   1.000
_cell.length_c   1.000
_cell.angle_alpha   90.00
_cell.angle_beta   90.00
_cell.angle_gamma   90.00
#
_symmetry.space_group_name_H-M   'P 1'
#
loop_
_entity.id
_entity.type
_entity.pdbx_description
1 polymer ?
#
loop_
_entity_poly.entity_id
_entity_poly.type
_entity_poly.pdbx_seq_one_letter_code
_entity_poly.pdbx_strand_id
1 'polypeptide(L)'
;MSTSKTGKHGHAKVHMVALDIFDNKKLEDICPSTHNMECPIVKRTELQLIDMDEEGFVTLMDDAGETRDDLQATDLEVKKEIQAKIDAEEDALVCVLSAIGKELIMSVKNMAKTS
;
A
#
# COMPACT_ATOMS: atom_id res chain seq x y z
N MET A 1 -19.19 3.55 8.69
CA MET A 1 -20.36 3.20 7.84
C MET A 1 -21.62 3.62 8.57
N SER A 2 -22.48 4.43 7.96
CA SER A 2 -23.78 4.80 8.54
C SER A 2 -24.93 4.44 7.58
N THR A 3 -26.01 3.86 8.11
CA THR A 3 -27.21 3.48 7.34
C THR A 3 -28.37 4.36 7.75
N SER A 4 -28.99 5.06 6.79
CA SER A 4 -30.15 5.93 7.07
C SER A 4 -31.48 5.20 6.88
N LYS A 5 -32.44 5.45 7.78
CA LYS A 5 -33.81 4.92 7.65
C LYS A 5 -34.51 5.58 6.48
N THR A 6 -35.01 4.77 5.56
CA THR A 6 -35.91 5.19 4.51
C THR A 6 -37.36 5.24 4.98
N GLY A 7 -38.17 6.08 4.33
CA GLY A 7 -39.61 6.14 4.56
C GLY A 7 -40.33 4.82 4.18
N LYS A 8 -41.65 4.78 4.37
CA LYS A 8 -42.54 3.60 4.35
C LYS A 8 -42.36 2.57 3.20
N HIS A 9 -41.72 2.95 2.08
CA HIS A 9 -41.45 2.06 0.92
C HIS A 9 -40.03 2.20 0.32
N GLY A 10 -39.06 2.83 1.00
CA GLY A 10 -37.75 3.11 0.41
C GLY A 10 -36.67 2.06 0.70
N HIS A 11 -35.76 1.82 -0.24
CA HIS A 11 -34.56 1.00 -0.04
C HIS A 11 -33.54 1.72 0.85
N ALA A 12 -33.03 1.05 1.90
CA ALA A 12 -32.03 1.63 2.80
C ALA A 12 -30.81 2.13 2.00
N LYS A 13 -30.28 3.31 2.37
CA LYS A 13 -29.08 3.89 1.76
C LYS A 13 -27.90 3.74 2.70
N VAL A 14 -26.75 3.36 2.14
CA VAL A 14 -25.48 3.25 2.85
C VAL A 14 -24.65 4.48 2.53
N HIS A 15 -24.16 5.17 3.56
CA HIS A 15 -23.15 6.21 3.42
C HIS A 15 -21.79 5.62 3.83
N MET A 16 -20.89 5.58 2.86
CA MET A 16 -19.53 5.09 3.01
C MET A 16 -18.56 6.27 2.95
N VAL A 17 -17.60 6.25 3.87
CA VAL A 17 -16.51 7.19 3.95
C VAL A 17 -15.24 6.35 4.04
N ALA A 18 -14.33 6.54 3.10
CA ALA A 18 -13.08 5.81 3.01
C ALA A 18 -11.91 6.76 2.78
N LEU A 19 -10.71 6.29 3.09
CA LEU A 19 -9.46 6.94 2.72
C LEU A 19 -8.85 6.14 1.58
N ASP A 20 -8.37 6.82 0.55
CA ASP A 20 -7.56 6.21 -0.49
C ASP A 20 -6.24 5.72 0.12
N ILE A 21 -5.90 4.45 -0.15
CA ILE A 21 -4.74 3.78 0.44
C ILE A 21 -3.40 4.29 -0.10
N PHE A 22 -3.41 5.05 -1.20
CA PHE A 22 -2.23 5.59 -1.85
C PHE A 22 -1.97 7.05 -1.50
N ASP A 23 -3.02 7.89 -1.55
CA ASP A 23 -2.86 9.34 -1.35
C ASP A 23 -3.58 9.89 -0.11
N ASN A 24 -4.18 9.01 0.71
CA ASN A 24 -4.93 9.35 1.91
C ASN A 24 -6.10 10.33 1.68
N LYS A 25 -6.54 10.53 0.42
CA LYS A 25 -7.70 11.39 0.16
C LYS A 25 -8.95 10.74 0.70
N LYS A 26 -9.76 11.56 1.38
CA LYS A 26 -11.07 11.16 1.87
C LYS A 26 -12.06 11.11 0.71
N LEU A 27 -12.67 9.96 0.50
CA LEU A 27 -13.71 9.72 -0.51
C LEU A 27 -15.01 9.35 0.20
N GLU A 28 -16.11 9.93 -0.26
CA GLU A 28 -17.44 9.67 0.28
C GLU A 28 -18.37 9.20 -0.84
N ASP A 29 -19.14 8.16 -0.57
CA ASP A 29 -20.13 7.62 -1.51
C ASP A 29 -21.44 7.26 -0.79
N ILE A 30 -22.55 7.40 -1.51
CA ILE A 30 -23.89 7.05 -1.04
C ILE A 30 -24.53 6.13 -2.06
N CYS A 31 -24.63 4.85 -1.72
CA CYS A 31 -25.24 3.84 -2.58
C CYS A 31 -26.45 3.19 -1.90
N PRO A 32 -27.44 2.71 -2.66
CA PRO A 32 -28.47 1.82 -2.12
C PRO A 32 -27.85 0.55 -1.53
N SER A 33 -28.38 0.10 -0.41
CA SER A 33 -27.92 -1.13 0.29
C SER A 33 -28.03 -2.41 -0.52
N THR A 34 -28.80 -2.40 -1.61
CA THR A 34 -29.01 -3.55 -2.50
C THR A 34 -28.13 -3.49 -3.75
N HIS A 35 -27.30 -2.46 -3.92
CA HIS A 35 -26.39 -2.36 -5.06
C HIS A 35 -25.10 -3.13 -4.78
N ASN A 36 -24.62 -3.85 -5.78
CA ASN A 36 -23.26 -4.41 -5.75
C ASN A 36 -22.25 -3.28 -5.92
N MET A 37 -21.15 -3.37 -5.18
CA MET A 37 -20.02 -2.45 -5.23
C MET A 37 -18.77 -3.23 -5.66
N GLU A 38 -17.89 -2.59 -6.40
CA GLU A 38 -16.61 -3.18 -6.77
C GLU A 38 -15.68 -3.21 -5.55
N CYS A 39 -15.00 -4.34 -5.35
CA CYS A 39 -14.03 -4.52 -4.28
C CYS A 39 -12.65 -4.72 -4.91
N PRO A 40 -11.69 -3.81 -4.67
CA PRO A 40 -10.37 -3.95 -5.24
C PRO A 40 -9.60 -5.10 -4.57
N ILE A 41 -8.86 -5.86 -5.37
CA ILE A 41 -7.91 -6.82 -4.83
C ILE A 41 -6.65 -6.06 -4.42
N VAL A 42 -6.39 -6.04 -3.12
CA VAL A 42 -5.19 -5.45 -2.53
C VAL A 42 -4.20 -6.57 -2.25
N LYS A 43 -3.02 -6.50 -2.85
CA LYS A 43 -1.92 -7.45 -2.64
C LYS A 43 -0.77 -6.78 -1.91
N ARG A 44 -0.16 -7.50 -0.98
CA ARG A 44 1.07 -7.09 -0.32
C ARG A 44 2.16 -8.08 -0.71
N THR A 45 3.28 -7.56 -1.19
CA THR A 45 4.45 -8.35 -1.57
C THR A 45 5.64 -7.84 -0.75
N GLU A 46 6.40 -8.77 -0.18
CA GLU A 46 7.68 -8.46 0.48
C GLU A 46 8.78 -8.70 -0.57
N LEU A 47 9.65 -7.72 -0.78
CA LEU A 47 10.77 -7.78 -1.72
C LEU A 47 12.07 -7.43 -1.00
N GLN A 48 13.17 -8.07 -1.33
CA GLN A 48 14.47 -7.78 -0.73
C GLN A 48 14.99 -6.41 -1.20
N LEU A 49 15.43 -5.58 -0.25
CA LEU A 49 16.09 -4.31 -0.52
C LEU A 49 17.51 -4.56 -1.05
N ILE A 50 17.85 -3.97 -2.19
CA ILE A 50 19.23 -3.94 -2.70
C ILE A 50 19.86 -2.57 -2.48
N ASP A 51 19.25 -1.52 -3.04
CA ASP A 51 19.81 -0.17 -3.03
C ASP A 51 18.72 0.90 -3.23
N MET A 52 19.07 2.17 -3.03
CA MET A 52 18.22 3.33 -3.30
C MET A 52 19.05 4.48 -3.88
N ASP A 53 18.55 5.13 -4.93
CA ASP A 53 19.21 6.29 -5.53
C ASP A 53 18.90 7.61 -4.80
N GLU A 54 19.58 8.69 -5.20
CA GLU A 54 19.40 10.03 -4.62
C GLU A 54 17.98 10.62 -4.84
N GLU A 55 17.29 10.16 -5.88
CA GLU A 55 15.91 10.57 -6.19
C GLU A 55 14.88 9.77 -5.38
N GLY A 56 15.30 8.66 -4.76
CA GLY A 56 14.53 7.74 -3.94
C GLY A 56 13.88 6.59 -4.71
N PHE A 57 14.35 6.28 -5.92
CA PHE A 57 14.02 5.02 -6.58
C PHE A 57 14.75 3.88 -5.89
N VAL A 58 14.04 2.79 -5.62
CA VAL A 58 14.57 1.65 -4.89
C VAL A 58 14.78 0.48 -5.84
N THR A 59 15.94 -0.14 -5.72
CA THR A 59 16.22 -1.41 -6.38
C THR A 59 15.82 -2.53 -5.43
N LEU A 60 14.87 -3.36 -5.85
CA LEU A 60 14.30 -4.46 -5.09
C LEU A 60 14.50 -5.79 -5.84
N MET A 61 14.61 -6.89 -5.11
CA MET A 61 14.69 -8.25 -5.65
C MET A 61 13.54 -9.10 -5.13
N ASP A 62 12.96 -9.93 -5.98
CA ASP A 62 11.99 -10.95 -5.55
C ASP A 62 12.66 -12.29 -5.18
N ASP A 63 11.85 -13.23 -4.70
CA ASP A 63 12.34 -14.57 -4.32
C ASP A 63 12.85 -15.41 -5.51
N ALA A 64 12.52 -15.03 -6.75
CA ALA A 64 13.01 -15.67 -7.97
C ALA A 64 14.37 -15.11 -8.42
N GLY A 65 14.85 -14.03 -7.76
CA GLY A 65 16.07 -13.33 -8.12
C GLY A 65 15.87 -12.29 -9.24
N GLU A 66 14.62 -11.98 -9.60
CA GLU A 66 14.31 -10.91 -10.54
C GLU A 66 14.38 -9.56 -9.82
N THR A 67 15.09 -8.60 -10.40
CA THR A 67 15.28 -7.26 -9.85
C THR A 67 14.39 -6.23 -10.53
N ARG A 68 13.90 -5.26 -9.77
CA ARG A 68 13.12 -4.12 -10.27
C ARG A 68 13.54 -2.81 -9.61
N ASP A 69 13.48 -1.72 -10.36
CA ASP A 69 13.94 -0.37 -10.00
C ASP A 69 12.90 0.73 -10.33
N ASP A 70 11.67 0.33 -10.66
CA ASP A 70 10.60 1.21 -11.12
C ASP A 70 9.81 1.91 -9.97
N LEU A 71 10.06 1.50 -8.72
CA LEU A 71 9.34 2.01 -7.56
C LEU A 71 10.11 3.11 -6.85
N GLN A 72 9.42 4.19 -6.51
CA GLN A 72 9.97 5.30 -5.73
C GLN A 72 9.39 5.28 -4.32
N ALA A 73 10.26 5.36 -3.30
CA ALA A 73 9.83 5.61 -1.94
C ALA A 73 9.36 7.07 -1.85
N THR A 74 8.07 7.35 -1.77
CA THR A 74 7.57 8.74 -1.73
C THR A 74 7.50 9.31 -0.31
N ASP A 75 7.40 8.43 0.69
CA ASP A 75 7.32 8.81 2.09
C ASP A 75 8.72 9.08 2.68
N LEU A 76 8.88 10.22 3.35
CA LEU A 76 10.17 10.65 3.90
C LEU A 76 10.65 9.76 5.06
N GLU A 77 9.74 9.24 5.87
CA GLU A 77 10.11 8.34 6.97
C GLU A 77 10.58 7.00 6.41
N VAL A 78 9.87 6.47 5.42
CA VAL A 78 10.27 5.25 4.70
C VAL A 78 11.61 5.43 4.00
N LYS A 79 11.83 6.54 3.27
CA LYS A 79 13.12 6.84 2.63
C LYS A 79 14.27 6.80 3.64
N LYS A 80 14.10 7.44 4.80
CA LYS A 80 15.12 7.47 5.86
C LYS A 80 15.39 6.08 6.44
N GLU A 81 14.34 5.29 6.63
CA GLU A 81 14.47 3.92 7.12
C GLU A 81 15.22 3.04 6.11
N ILE A 82 14.89 3.13 4.83
CA ILE A 82 15.59 2.43 3.74
C ILE A 82 17.06 2.84 3.71
N GLN A 83 17.36 4.14 3.71
CA GLN A 83 18.74 4.62 3.71
C GLN A 83 19.51 4.12 4.92
N ALA A 84 18.93 4.16 6.12
CA ALA A 84 19.56 3.67 7.33
C ALA A 84 19.88 2.16 7.27
N LYS A 85 19.06 1.36 6.56
CA LYS A 85 19.31 -0.07 6.36
C LYS A 85 20.45 -0.32 5.39
N ILE A 86 20.51 0.46 4.31
CA ILE A 86 21.61 0.42 3.34
C ILE A 86 22.93 0.81 4.02
N ASP A 87 22.94 1.94 4.75
CA ASP A 87 24.13 2.44 5.45
C ASP A 87 24.64 1.47 6.53
N ALA A 88 23.74 0.68 7.13
CA ALA A 88 24.07 -0.34 8.12
C ALA A 88 24.48 -1.69 7.52
N GLU A 89 24.45 -1.84 6.18
CA GLU A 89 24.65 -3.10 5.46
C GLU A 89 23.76 -4.24 6.02
N GLU A 90 22.52 -3.90 6.38
CA GLU A 90 21.54 -4.84 6.93
C GLU A 90 20.55 -5.33 5.86
N ASP A 91 20.37 -6.64 5.76
CA ASP A 91 19.32 -7.23 4.94
C ASP A 91 17.93 -6.79 5.43
N ALA A 92 17.16 -6.22 4.51
CA ALA A 92 15.82 -5.74 4.77
C ALA A 92 14.85 -6.18 3.67
N LEU A 93 13.59 -6.35 4.05
CA LEU A 93 12.46 -6.62 3.18
C LEU A 93 11.60 -5.36 3.11
N VAL A 94 11.32 -4.91 1.89
CA VAL A 94 10.42 -3.81 1.58
C VAL A 94 9.04 -4.36 1.27
N CYS A 95 8.03 -3.88 1.99
CA CYS A 95 6.64 -4.22 1.76
C CYS A 95 6.03 -3.28 0.71
N VAL A 96 5.71 -3.82 -0.46
CA VAL A 96 5.00 -3.12 -1.52
C VAL A 96 3.52 -3.49 -1.50
N LEU A 97 2.65 -2.49 -1.53
CA LEU A 97 1.21 -2.64 -1.65
C LEU A 97 0.81 -2.38 -3.11
N SER A 98 0.09 -3.32 -3.71
CA SER A 98 -0.43 -3.21 -5.08
C SER A 98 -1.94 -3.30 -5.10
N ALA A 99 -2.60 -2.35 -5.74
CA ALA A 99 -4.04 -2.38 -5.98
C ALA A 99 -4.41 -1.57 -7.23
N ILE A 100 -5.29 -2.11 -8.08
CA ILE A 100 -5.83 -1.45 -9.28
C ILE A 100 -4.72 -0.86 -10.18
N GLY A 101 -3.62 -1.60 -10.38
CA GLY A 101 -2.50 -1.18 -11.23
C GLY A 101 -1.64 -0.05 -10.64
N LYS A 102 -1.83 0.30 -9.36
CA LYS A 102 -0.96 1.20 -8.61
C LYS A 102 -0.17 0.43 -7.56
N GLU A 103 1.05 0.88 -7.32
CA GLU A 103 1.94 0.31 -6.31
C GLU A 103 2.49 1.41 -5.38
N LEU A 104 2.68 1.07 -4.12
CA LEU A 104 3.24 1.96 -3.10
C LEU A 104 4.10 1.18 -2.12
N ILE A 105 5.26 1.74 -1.78
CA ILE A 105 6.11 1.23 -0.70
C ILE A 105 5.51 1.66 0.63
N MET A 106 5.12 0.68 1.45
CA MET A 106 4.42 0.90 2.72
C MET A 106 5.35 0.91 3.93
N SER A 107 6.34 0.02 3.96
CA SER A 107 7.17 -0.20 5.14
C SER A 107 8.41 -1.03 4.84
N VAL A 108 9.43 -0.90 5.68
CA VAL A 108 10.61 -1.77 5.68
C VAL A 108 10.54 -2.72 6.88
N LYS A 109 11.07 -3.93 6.74
CA LYS A 109 11.13 -4.96 7.79
C LYS A 109 12.51 -5.59 7.78
N ASN A 110 13.10 -5.81 8.95
CA ASN A 110 14.40 -6.47 9.02
C ASN A 110 14.26 -7.95 8.62
N MET A 111 15.22 -8.44 7.84
CA MET A 111 15.34 -9.87 7.63
C MET A 111 15.94 -10.46 8.92
N ALA A 112 15.18 -11.32 9.61
CA ALA A 112 15.68 -11.96 10.82
C ALA A 112 16.85 -12.87 10.43
N LYS A 113 18.06 -12.56 10.93
CA LYS A 113 19.21 -13.47 10.82
C LYS A 113 18.87 -14.72 11.61
N THR A 114 18.61 -15.83 10.93
CA THR A 114 18.53 -17.15 11.55
C THR A 114 19.93 -17.50 12.04
N SER A 115 20.19 -17.25 13.33
CA SER A 115 21.39 -17.69 14.04
C SER A 115 21.44 -19.21 14.21
#